data_AF-A0A7C1PKW6-F1
#
_entry.id   AF-A0A7C1PKW6-F1
#
_cell.length_a   1.000
_cell.length_b   1.000
_cell.length_c   1.000
_cell.angle_alpha   90.00
_cell.angle_beta   90.00
_cell.angle_gamma   90.00
#
_symmetry.space_group_name_H-M   'P 1'
#
loop_
_entity.id
_entity.type
_entity.pdbx_description
1 polymer ?
#
loop_
_entity_poly.entity_id
_entity_poly.type
_entity_poly.pdbx_seq_one_letter_code
_entity_poly.pdbx_strand_id
1 'polypeptide(L)'
;MKIKMIKICECHTGYHVPLIQTLAFRGAEYWCPYCGFTGGIFGSGMAITTNKILQERLKKYKEISENYLTARGREYAVATTHDGKIYRPPSALPDKVKALDEEYKKNWKYNQEVN
;
A
#
# COMPACT_ATOMS: atom_id res chain seq x y z
N MET A 1 -0.25 -22.42 23.30
CA MET A 1 0.25 -21.41 22.33
C MET A 1 -0.95 -20.82 21.61
N LYS A 2 -1.21 -19.50 21.66
CA LYS A 2 -2.32 -18.92 20.88
C LYS A 2 -2.03 -19.11 19.39
N ILE A 3 -2.93 -19.78 18.67
CA ILE A 3 -2.86 -19.86 17.21
C ILE A 3 -3.00 -18.44 16.69
N LYS A 4 -1.92 -17.90 16.10
CA LYS A 4 -1.95 -16.61 15.42
C LYS A 4 -2.43 -16.87 14.00
N MET A 5 -3.57 -16.31 13.63
CA MET A 5 -4.05 -16.36 12.25
C MET A 5 -3.56 -15.15 11.47
N ILE A 6 -3.33 -15.34 10.18
CA ILE A 6 -2.99 -14.27 9.23
C ILE A 6 -4.03 -14.25 8.11
N LYS A 7 -4.44 -13.05 7.69
CA LYS A 7 -5.38 -12.87 6.59
C LYS A 7 -4.62 -12.89 5.26
N ILE A 8 -5.08 -13.68 4.30
CA ILE A 8 -4.46 -13.83 2.99
C ILE A 8 -5.41 -13.43 1.88
N CYS A 9 -4.83 -13.01 0.75
CA CYS A 9 -5.58 -12.69 -0.44
C CYS A 9 -6.26 -13.95 -1.00
N GLU A 10 -7.56 -13.86 -1.24
CA GLU A 10 -8.36 -14.96 -1.81
C GLU A 10 -8.05 -15.22 -3.28
N CYS A 11 -7.55 -14.21 -4.00
CA CYS A 11 -7.19 -14.33 -5.40
C CYS A 11 -5.96 -15.23 -5.65
N HIS A 12 -5.20 -15.62 -4.60
CA HIS A 12 -3.89 -16.28 -4.72
C HIS A 12 -3.80 -17.50 -3.80
N THR A 13 -4.73 -18.44 -3.93
CA THR A 13 -4.80 -19.62 -3.05
C THR A 13 -3.56 -20.52 -3.14
N GLY A 14 -2.94 -20.64 -4.32
CA GLY A 14 -1.71 -21.41 -4.53
C GLY A 14 -0.44 -20.74 -3.97
N TYR A 15 -0.45 -19.43 -3.80
CA TYR A 15 0.64 -18.67 -3.21
C TYR A 15 0.07 -17.71 -2.17
N HIS A 16 0.01 -18.16 -0.92
CA HIS A 16 -0.53 -17.38 0.18
C HIS A 16 0.20 -16.04 0.32
N VAL A 17 -0.48 -14.97 -0.10
CA VAL A 17 -0.04 -13.58 0.05
C VAL A 17 -0.76 -12.96 1.22
N PRO A 18 -0.03 -12.54 2.27
CA PRO A 18 -0.61 -11.80 3.39
C PRO A 18 -1.26 -10.50 2.93
N LEU A 19 -2.49 -10.25 3.38
CA LEU A 19 -3.10 -8.93 3.25
C LEU A 19 -2.49 -8.00 4.30
N ILE A 20 -1.97 -6.86 3.85
CA ILE A 20 -1.42 -5.83 4.70
C ILE A 20 -2.55 -4.91 5.14
N GLN A 21 -2.69 -4.73 6.45
CA GLN A 21 -3.62 -3.73 6.97
C GLN A 21 -2.95 -2.36 6.87
N THR A 22 -3.49 -1.50 6.02
CA THR A 22 -2.91 -0.19 5.72
C THR A 22 -3.70 0.94 6.38
N LEU A 23 -5.00 0.73 6.64
CA LEU A 23 -5.96 1.77 7.05
C LEU A 23 -5.91 3.04 6.17
N ALA A 24 -5.37 2.92 4.95
CA ALA A 24 -5.10 4.08 4.11
C ALA A 24 -6.40 4.78 3.70
N PHE A 25 -7.46 4.00 3.44
CA PHE A 25 -8.78 4.51 3.03
C PHE A 25 -9.91 3.74 3.73
N ARG A 26 -11.00 4.42 4.09
CA ARG A 26 -12.23 3.76 4.59
C ARG A 26 -12.78 2.82 3.52
N GLY A 27 -13.03 1.57 3.89
CA GLY A 27 -13.50 0.51 2.99
C GLY A 27 -12.40 -0.20 2.19
N ALA A 28 -11.13 0.24 2.32
CA ALA A 28 -9.96 -0.40 1.72
C ALA A 28 -8.85 -0.55 2.77
N GLU A 29 -9.21 -1.06 3.95
CA GLU A 29 -8.30 -1.23 5.07
C GLU A 29 -7.25 -2.32 4.83
N TYR A 30 -7.53 -3.28 3.95
CA TYR A 30 -6.61 -4.35 3.55
C TYR A 30 -6.11 -4.15 2.12
N TRP A 31 -4.82 -4.44 1.91
CA TRP A 31 -4.17 -4.39 0.62
C TRP A 31 -3.39 -5.68 0.33
N CYS A 32 -3.52 -6.20 -0.88
CA CYS A 32 -2.69 -7.28 -1.39
C CYS A 32 -1.49 -6.69 -2.15
N PRO A 33 -0.24 -6.91 -1.67
CA PRO A 33 0.95 -6.39 -2.32
C PRO A 33 1.26 -7.06 -3.66
N TYR A 34 0.66 -8.22 -3.94
CA TYR A 34 0.93 -8.99 -5.16
C TYR A 34 0.06 -8.54 -6.34
N CYS A 35 -1.28 -8.55 -6.17
CA CYS A 35 -2.21 -8.15 -7.23
C CYS A 35 -2.80 -6.75 -7.09
N GLY A 36 -2.50 -6.04 -6.00
CA GLY A 36 -3.07 -4.72 -5.73
C GLY A 36 -4.52 -4.74 -5.25
N PHE A 37 -5.11 -5.91 -4.98
CA PHE A 37 -6.45 -6.02 -4.40
C PHE A 37 -6.56 -5.16 -3.15
N THR A 38 -7.68 -4.44 -3.02
CA THR A 38 -8.02 -3.69 -1.82
C THR A 38 -9.39 -4.11 -1.32
N GLY A 39 -9.60 -4.06 -0.02
CA GLY A 39 -10.93 -4.31 0.51
C GLY A 39 -11.11 -4.02 1.99
N GLY A 40 -12.36 -4.13 2.41
CA GLY A 40 -12.83 -3.76 3.73
C GLY A 40 -12.31 -4.66 4.86
N ILE A 41 -12.22 -4.09 6.06
CA ILE A 41 -11.90 -4.88 7.27
C ILE A 41 -12.88 -6.04 7.49
N PHE A 42 -14.15 -5.85 7.10
CA PHE A 42 -15.20 -6.86 7.11
C PHE A 42 -15.28 -7.56 5.75
N GLY A 43 -14.78 -8.80 5.68
CA GLY A 43 -14.97 -9.67 4.51
C GLY A 43 -13.80 -9.82 3.54
N SER A 44 -12.69 -9.07 3.66
CA SER A 44 -11.59 -9.23 2.68
C SER A 44 -10.65 -10.40 2.94
N GLY A 45 -10.66 -11.42 2.09
CA GLY A 45 -9.70 -12.52 2.12
C GLY A 45 -9.94 -13.56 3.21
N MET A 46 -9.08 -14.57 3.26
CA MET A 46 -9.24 -15.75 4.12
C MET A 46 -8.30 -15.73 5.31
N ALA A 47 -8.76 -16.17 6.49
CA ALA A 47 -7.90 -16.35 7.65
C ALA A 47 -7.27 -17.74 7.64
N ILE A 48 -5.94 -17.82 7.75
CA ILE A 48 -5.20 -19.08 7.82
C ILE A 48 -4.26 -19.11 9.01
N THR A 49 -3.90 -20.31 9.47
CA THR A 49 -2.90 -20.50 10.53
C THR A 49 -1.54 -19.96 10.08
N THR A 50 -0.94 -19.08 10.88
CA THR A 50 0.39 -18.54 10.57
C THR A 50 1.47 -19.62 10.69
N ASN A 51 2.49 -19.54 9.84
CA ASN A 51 3.75 -20.27 9.97
C ASN A 51 4.95 -19.31 9.80
N LYS A 52 6.18 -19.82 9.93
CA LYS A 52 7.41 -19.00 9.81
C LYS A 52 7.51 -18.30 8.45
N ILE A 53 7.28 -19.03 7.36
CA ILE A 53 7.37 -18.52 5.98
C ILE A 53 6.38 -17.36 5.76
N LEU A 54 5.15 -17.51 6.25
CA LEU A 54 4.12 -16.47 6.14
C LEU A 54 4.46 -15.23 6.97
N GLN A 55 5.12 -15.38 8.12
CA GLN A 55 5.57 -14.25 8.92
C GLN A 55 6.71 -13.49 8.25
N GLU A 56 7.67 -14.20 7.66
CA GLU A 56 8.76 -13.59 6.89
C GLU A 56 8.23 -12.84 5.67
N ARG A 57 7.30 -13.44 4.92
CA ARG A 57 6.61 -12.77 3.80
C ARG A 57 5.83 -11.55 4.26
N LEU A 58 5.08 -11.66 5.36
CA LEU A 58 4.34 -10.53 5.91
C LEU A 58 5.28 -9.37 6.24
N LYS A 59 6.44 -9.64 6.83
CA LYS A 59 7.46 -8.62 7.13
C LYS A 59 7.96 -7.95 5.84
N LYS A 60 8.42 -8.74 4.87
CA LYS A 60 8.89 -8.24 3.55
C LYS A 60 7.82 -7.37 2.88
N TYR A 61 6.57 -7.83 2.87
CA TYR A 61 5.48 -7.09 2.26
C TYR A 61 5.09 -5.82 3.01
N LYS A 62 5.18 -5.79 4.34
CA LYS A 62 4.98 -4.54 5.11
C LYS A 62 6.03 -3.50 4.75
N GLU A 63 7.30 -3.88 4.68
CA GLU A 63 8.39 -2.98 4.28
C GLU A 63 8.17 -2.43 2.86
N ILE A 64 7.76 -3.28 1.92
CA ILE A 64 7.39 -2.85 0.55
C ILE A 64 6.16 -1.93 0.56
N SER A 65 5.15 -2.25 1.36
CA SER A 65 3.92 -1.48 1.48
C SER A 65 4.17 -0.10 2.07
N GLU A 66 5.02 0.01 3.09
CA GLU A 66 5.39 1.29 3.69
C GLU A 66 6.02 2.20 2.65
N ASN A 67 6.95 1.69 1.83
CA ASN A 67 7.51 2.46 0.72
C ASN A 67 6.43 2.90 -0.29
N TYR A 68 5.51 2.00 -0.66
CA TYR A 68 4.45 2.28 -1.62
C TYR A 68 3.39 3.27 -1.10
N LEU A 69 2.94 3.08 0.14
CA LEU A 69 1.94 3.93 0.79
C LEU A 69 2.54 5.27 1.19
N THR A 70 3.83 5.36 1.48
CA THR A 70 4.50 6.66 1.69
C THR A 70 4.65 7.39 0.34
N ALA A 71 4.86 6.67 -0.76
CA ALA A 71 4.88 7.23 -2.11
C ALA A 71 3.50 7.74 -2.56
N ARG A 72 2.40 7.03 -2.23
CA ARG A 72 1.01 7.45 -2.52
C ARG A 72 0.38 8.33 -1.43
N GLY A 73 0.95 8.38 -0.24
CA GLY A 73 0.44 9.07 0.95
C GLY A 73 0.58 10.58 0.93
N ARG A 74 1.07 11.17 -0.18
CA ARG A 74 0.94 12.61 -0.46
C ARG A 74 -0.20 12.95 -1.41
N GLU A 75 -0.97 11.96 -1.87
CA GLU A 75 -2.09 12.16 -2.79
C GLU A 75 -3.46 11.83 -2.18
N TYR A 76 -3.70 12.12 -0.90
CA TYR A 76 -5.07 12.16 -0.38
C TYR A 76 -5.45 13.51 0.21
N ALA A 77 -6.28 14.20 -0.57
CA ALA A 77 -7.20 15.27 -0.23
C ALA A 77 -6.60 16.59 0.28
N VAL A 78 -6.71 17.60 -0.59
CA VAL A 78 -6.60 19.05 -0.36
C VAL A 78 -5.22 19.58 0.00
N ALA A 79 -4.19 18.75 0.20
CA ALA A 79 -2.89 19.22 0.66
C ALA A 79 -1.70 18.51 0.01
N THR A 80 -0.75 19.25 -0.56
CA THR A 80 0.54 18.70 -1.01
C THR A 80 1.64 19.15 -0.06
N THR A 81 2.44 18.23 0.46
CA THR A 81 3.60 18.57 1.30
C THR A 81 4.88 18.62 0.47
N HIS A 82 5.55 19.77 0.44
CA HIS A 82 6.84 19.99 -0.22
C HIS A 82 7.77 20.79 0.70
N ASP A 83 9.00 20.32 0.90
CA ASP A 83 10.01 20.93 1.79
C ASP A 83 9.49 21.21 3.21
N GLY A 84 8.79 20.24 3.81
CA GLY A 84 8.19 20.37 5.14
C GLY A 84 6.97 21.32 5.22
N LYS A 85 6.62 22.03 4.15
CA LYS A 85 5.46 22.92 4.07
C LYS A 85 4.25 22.23 3.45
N ILE A 86 3.06 22.49 3.99
CA ILE A 86 1.79 21.92 3.53
C ILE A 86 1.04 22.96 2.70
N TYR A 87 0.74 22.66 1.44
CA TYR A 87 0.05 23.53 0.49
C TYR A 87 -1.40 23.08 0.28
N ARG A 88 -2.39 23.93 0.65
CA ARG A 88 -3.82 23.68 0.45
C ARG A 88 -4.49 24.83 -0.30
N PRO A 89 -5.22 24.61 -1.42
CA PRO A 89 -5.32 23.40 -2.24
C PRO A 89 -4.06 23.13 -3.10
N PRO A 90 -3.93 21.98 -3.78
CA PRO A 90 -2.76 21.63 -4.61
C PRO A 90 -2.41 22.65 -5.71
N SER A 91 -3.35 23.51 -6.13
CA SER A 91 -3.08 24.62 -7.06
C SER A 91 -2.14 25.69 -6.48
N ALA A 92 -1.97 25.74 -5.16
CA ALA A 92 -1.03 26.62 -4.46
C ALA A 92 0.44 26.17 -4.56
N LEU A 93 0.72 25.03 -5.21
CA LEU A 93 2.08 24.63 -5.52
C LEU A 93 2.72 25.62 -6.51
N PRO A 94 3.99 26.01 -6.30
CA PRO A 94 4.76 26.73 -7.31
C PRO A 94 4.82 25.93 -8.61
N ASP A 95 4.71 26.61 -9.76
CA ASP A 95 4.58 25.94 -11.07
C ASP A 95 5.76 25.02 -11.42
N LYS A 96 6.97 25.34 -10.93
CA LYS A 96 8.14 24.46 -11.05
C LYS A 96 7.94 23.10 -10.37
N VAL A 97 7.22 23.06 -9.25
CA VAL A 97 6.96 21.83 -8.49
C VAL A 97 5.84 21.01 -9.15
N LYS A 98 4.84 21.69 -9.73
CA LYS A 98 3.80 21.02 -10.53
C LYS A 98 4.39 20.29 -11.73
N ALA A 99 5.31 20.94 -12.46
CA ALA A 99 5.97 20.33 -13.62
C ALA A 99 6.79 19.07 -13.24
N LEU A 100 7.50 19.12 -12.10
CA LEU A 100 8.26 17.96 -11.59
C LEU A 100 7.34 16.81 -11.14
N ASP A 101 6.20 17.13 -10.52
CA ASP A 101 5.20 16.13 -10.13
C ASP A 101 4.58 15.43 -11.35
N GLU A 102 4.25 16.19 -12.40
CA GLU A 102 3.76 15.64 -13.67
C GLU A 102 4.81 14.77 -14.37
N GLU A 103 6.07 15.21 -14.39
CA GLU A 103 7.18 14.45 -14.95
C GLU A 103 7.40 13.13 -14.18
N TYR A 104 7.36 13.17 -12.85
CA TYR A 104 7.50 11.99 -12.01
C TYR A 104 6.36 10.99 -12.26
N LYS A 105 5.11 11.47 -12.31
CA LYS A 105 3.93 10.65 -12.65
C LYS A 105 4.05 9.97 -14.00
N LYS A 106 4.55 10.71 -15.00
CA LYS A 106 4.73 10.20 -16.36
C LYS A 106 5.83 9.12 -16.44
N ASN A 107 6.86 9.27 -15.63
CA ASN A 107 8.03 8.38 -15.65
C ASN A 107 7.96 7.23 -14.63
N TRP A 108 6.94 7.22 -13.76
CA TRP A 108 6.79 6.17 -12.75
C TRP A 108 6.39 4.84 -13.41
N LYS A 109 7.27 3.84 -13.29
CA LYS A 109 7.01 2.45 -13.70
C LYS A 109 6.99 1.56 -12.46
N TYR A 110 5.93 0.77 -12.33
CA TYR A 110 5.83 -0.26 -11.29
C TYR A 110 6.79 -1.40 -11.62
N ASN A 111 7.92 -1.49 -10.91
CA ASN A 111 8.85 -2.61 -11.07
C ASN A 111 8.26 -3.87 -10.43
N GLN A 112 7.58 -4.69 -11.23
CA GLN A 112 7.16 -6.05 -10.88
C GLN A 112 8.33 -7.04 -10.98
N GLU A 113 9.36 -6.89 -10.16
CA GLU A 113 10.34 -7.97 -9.98
C GLU A 113 10.32 -8.41 -8.52
N VAL A 114 9.26 -9.16 -8.19
CA VAL A 114 9.21 -9.94 -6.95
C VAL A 114 9.79 -11.32 -7.28
N ASN A 115 11.12 -11.43 -7.22
CA ASN A 115 11.79 -12.72 -7.06
C ASN A 115 11.52 -13.29 -5.66
#